data_AF-A0A699UU35-F1
#
_entry.id   AF-A0A699UU35-F1
#
_cell.length_a   1.000
_cell.length_b   1.000
_cell.length_c   1.000
_cell.angle_alpha   90.00
_cell.angle_beta   90.00
_cell.angle_gamma   90.00
#
_symmetry.space_group_name_H-M   'P 1'
#
loop_
_entity.id
_entity.type
_entity.pdbx_description
1 polymer ?
#
loop_
_entity_poly.entity_id
_entity_poly.type
_entity_poly.pdbx_seq_one_letter_code
_entity_poly.pdbx_strand_id
1 'polypeptide(L)'
;ISDCAEKNKVKFAAATLQGRALTWWNFQVATLGLNVAIGKSWEDKKKMMLEEFCPDEEVQRMEDELRGLKLRDTNIAAYTQRFHELVLLCPEAVPTEKKK
;
A
#
# COMPACT_ATOMS: atom_id res chain seq x y z
N ILE A 1 -8.99 2.86 12.24
CA ILE A 1 -9.11 1.44 11.85
C ILE A 1 -10.53 1.03 12.17
N SER A 2 -11.31 0.50 11.22
CA SER A 2 -12.71 0.14 11.50
C SER A 2 -12.77 -1.02 12.49
N ASP A 3 -13.65 -0.96 13.50
CA ASP A 3 -13.97 -2.06 14.44
C ASP A 3 -14.71 -3.23 13.77
N CYS A 4 -14.43 -3.47 12.49
CA CYS A 4 -15.00 -4.55 11.70
C CYS A 4 -14.38 -5.88 12.13
N ALA A 5 -15.25 -6.86 12.44
CA ALA A 5 -14.83 -8.21 12.72
C ALA A 5 -13.97 -8.78 11.57
N GLU A 6 -12.91 -9.50 11.92
CA GLU A 6 -11.89 -10.00 10.97
C GLU A 6 -12.51 -10.69 9.74
N LYS A 7 -13.47 -11.58 9.98
CA LYS A 7 -14.22 -12.34 8.96
C LYS A 7 -15.00 -11.49 7.96
N ASN A 8 -15.25 -10.21 8.27
CA ASN A 8 -16.02 -9.29 7.43
C ASN A 8 -15.13 -8.25 6.73
N LYS A 9 -13.85 -8.12 7.09
CA LYS A 9 -12.95 -7.12 6.51
C LYS A 9 -12.78 -7.27 5.00
N VAL A 10 -12.59 -8.51 4.53
CA VAL A 10 -12.44 -8.78 3.09
C VAL A 10 -13.72 -8.45 2.31
N LYS A 11 -14.89 -8.82 2.85
CA LYS A 11 -16.20 -8.50 2.23
C LYS A 11 -16.41 -7.00 2.15
N PHE A 12 -16.14 -6.29 3.24
CA PHE A 12 -16.30 -4.84 3.30
C PHE A 12 -15.34 -4.14 2.33
N ALA A 13 -14.05 -4.48 2.36
CA ALA A 13 -13.06 -3.89 1.47
C ALA A 13 -13.40 -4.15 -0.01
N ALA A 14 -13.79 -5.37 -0.36
CA ALA A 14 -14.24 -5.74 -1.70
C ALA A 14 -15.42 -4.88 -2.19
N ALA A 15 -16.39 -4.60 -1.31
CA ALA A 15 -17.54 -3.77 -1.64
C ALA A 15 -17.20 -2.29 -1.84
N THR A 16 -16.06 -1.83 -1.33
CA THR A 16 -15.58 -0.45 -1.51
C THR A 16 -14.69 -0.25 -2.74
N LEU A 17 -14.31 -1.33 -3.44
CA LEU A 17 -13.45 -1.23 -4.62
C LEU A 17 -14.17 -0.53 -5.78
N GLN A 18 -13.44 0.32 -6.49
CA GLN A 18 -13.94 1.07 -7.64
C GLN A 18 -12.93 1.03 -8.79
N GLY A 19 -13.40 1.34 -10.00
CA GLY A 19 -12.55 1.45 -11.19
C GLY A 19 -11.68 0.22 -11.44
N ARG A 20 -10.37 0.43 -11.70
CA ARG A 20 -9.39 -0.64 -11.98
C ARG A 20 -9.34 -1.69 -10.86
N ALA A 21 -9.45 -1.26 -9.61
CA ALA A 21 -9.40 -2.17 -8.46
C ALA A 21 -10.61 -3.10 -8.41
N LEU A 22 -11.80 -2.62 -8.79
CA LEU A 22 -13.00 -3.45 -8.89
C LEU A 22 -12.88 -4.46 -10.05
N THR A 23 -12.42 -4.02 -11.22
CA THR A 23 -12.20 -4.92 -12.37
C THR A 23 -11.22 -6.04 -12.03
N TRP A 24 -10.10 -5.70 -11.39
CA TRP A 24 -9.14 -6.69 -10.91
C TRP A 24 -9.77 -7.67 -9.90
N TRP A 25 -10.55 -7.16 -8.93
CA TRP A 25 -11.18 -8.04 -7.95
C TRP A 25 -12.20 -9.00 -8.57
N ASN A 26 -12.97 -8.56 -9.56
CA ASN A 26 -13.88 -9.42 -10.30
C ASN A 26 -13.12 -10.53 -11.05
N PHE A 27 -11.96 -10.23 -11.62
CA PHE A 27 -11.09 -11.23 -12.23
C PHE A 27 -10.56 -12.26 -11.20
N GLN A 28 -10.15 -11.81 -10.01
CA GLN A 28 -9.74 -12.70 -8.92
C GLN A 28 -10.88 -13.62 -8.48
N VAL A 29 -12.09 -13.09 -8.34
CA VAL A 29 -13.30 -13.86 -8.01
C VAL A 29 -13.63 -14.88 -9.12
N ALA A 30 -13.51 -14.50 -10.39
CA ALA A 30 -13.72 -15.41 -11.52
C ALA A 30 -12.69 -16.55 -11.55
N THR A 31 -11.44 -16.26 -11.18
CA THR A 31 -10.34 -17.23 -11.20
C THR A 31 -10.38 -18.19 -10.01
N LEU A 32 -10.66 -17.68 -8.81
CA LEU A 32 -10.58 -18.44 -7.55
C LEU A 32 -11.94 -18.98 -7.08
N GLY A 33 -13.03 -18.40 -7.57
CA GLY A 33 -14.39 -18.59 -7.04
C GLY A 33 -14.70 -17.67 -5.85
N LEU A 34 -15.94 -17.20 -5.77
CA LEU A 34 -16.40 -16.21 -4.79
C LEU A 34 -16.12 -16.62 -3.33
N ASN A 35 -16.45 -17.85 -2.96
CA ASN A 35 -16.29 -18.34 -1.59
C ASN A 35 -14.82 -18.40 -1.18
N VAL A 36 -13.94 -18.81 -2.09
CA VAL A 36 -12.49 -18.88 -1.85
C VAL A 36 -11.90 -17.47 -1.77
N ALA A 37 -12.26 -16.59 -2.70
CA ALA A 37 -11.77 -15.21 -2.73
C ALA A 37 -12.16 -14.42 -1.47
N ILE A 38 -13.42 -14.53 -1.03
CA ILE A 38 -13.92 -13.86 0.18
C ILE A 38 -13.43 -14.55 1.46
N GLY A 39 -13.20 -15.85 1.43
CA GLY A 39 -12.73 -16.64 2.58
C GLY A 39 -11.25 -16.45 2.92
N LYS A 40 -10.48 -15.73 2.08
CA LYS A 40 -9.08 -15.39 2.37
C LYS A 40 -8.96 -14.56 3.65
N SER A 41 -7.81 -14.67 4.31
CA SER A 41 -7.51 -13.79 5.44
C SER A 41 -7.37 -12.35 4.96
N TRP A 42 -7.52 -11.40 5.90
CA TRP A 42 -7.27 -9.99 5.60
C TRP A 42 -5.83 -9.72 5.16
N GLU A 43 -4.86 -10.41 5.77
CA GLU A 43 -3.44 -10.28 5.41
C GLU A 43 -3.16 -10.80 3.99
N ASP A 44 -3.75 -11.94 3.59
CA ASP A 44 -3.63 -12.42 2.21
C ASP A 44 -4.22 -11.42 1.22
N LYS A 45 -5.38 -10.82 1.56
CA LYS A 45 -6.02 -9.82 0.71
C LYS A 45 -5.16 -8.57 0.56
N LYS A 46 -4.53 -8.08 1.64
CA LYS A 46 -3.57 -6.96 1.57
C LYS A 46 -2.39 -7.32 0.68
N LYS A 47 -1.80 -8.50 0.88
CA LYS A 47 -0.65 -8.97 0.10
C LYS A 47 -0.97 -8.98 -1.40
N MET A 48 -2.10 -9.58 -1.80
CA MET A 48 -2.53 -9.59 -3.21
C MET A 48 -2.73 -8.18 -3.78
N MET A 49 -3.23 -7.23 -2.97
CA MET A 49 -3.40 -5.85 -3.42
C MET A 49 -2.06 -5.12 -3.55
N LEU A 50 -1.12 -5.37 -2.65
CA LEU A 50 0.22 -4.80 -2.75
C LEU A 50 0.93 -5.33 -4.00
N GLU A 51 0.86 -6.63 -4.27
CA GLU A 51 1.47 -7.24 -5.47
C GLU A 51 0.90 -6.67 -6.79
N GLU A 52 -0.41 -6.38 -6.85
CA GLU A 52 -1.04 -5.84 -8.06
C GLU A 52 -0.83 -4.33 -8.25
N PHE A 53 -0.86 -3.56 -7.16
CA PHE A 53 -0.95 -2.09 -7.23
C PHE A 53 0.27 -1.36 -6.69
N CYS A 54 1.21 -2.07 -6.06
CA CYS A 54 2.42 -1.51 -5.46
C CYS A 54 3.64 -2.30 -5.97
N PRO A 55 3.95 -2.21 -7.28
CA PRO A 55 5.06 -2.96 -7.86
C PRO A 55 6.40 -2.50 -7.27
N ASP A 56 7.34 -3.44 -7.13
CA ASP A 56 8.63 -3.19 -6.47
C ASP A 56 9.42 -2.04 -7.12
N GLU A 57 9.28 -1.84 -8.43
CA GLU A 57 9.92 -0.72 -9.15
C GLU A 57 9.43 0.66 -8.69
N GLU A 58 8.13 0.78 -8.41
CA GLU A 58 7.54 2.03 -7.91
C GLU A 58 8.01 2.30 -6.48
N VAL A 59 8.04 1.26 -5.64
CA VAL A 59 8.57 1.31 -4.28
C VAL A 59 10.04 1.73 -4.30
N GLN A 60 10.86 1.05 -5.12
CA GLN A 60 12.29 1.37 -5.27
C GLN A 60 12.51 2.80 -5.71
N ARG A 61 11.70 3.30 -6.66
CA ARG A 61 11.80 4.70 -7.11
C ARG A 61 11.49 5.68 -5.97
N MET A 62 10.50 5.38 -5.13
CA MET A 62 10.20 6.20 -3.95
C MET A 62 11.34 6.15 -2.92
N GLU A 63 11.97 4.99 -2.71
CA GLU A 63 13.15 4.89 -1.85
C GLU A 63 14.34 5.69 -2.39
N ASP A 64 14.60 5.60 -3.69
CA ASP A 64 15.69 6.32 -4.34
C ASP A 64 15.45 7.84 -4.28
N GLU A 65 14.20 8.27 -4.45
CA GLU A 65 13.80 9.66 -4.27
C GLU A 65 14.05 10.11 -2.82
N LEU A 66 13.66 9.30 -1.82
CA LEU A 66 13.89 9.62 -0.42
C LEU A 66 15.39 9.75 -0.11
N ARG A 67 16.22 8.81 -0.61
CA ARG A 67 17.68 8.84 -0.47
C ARG A 67 18.30 10.05 -1.16
N GLY A 68 17.74 10.46 -2.29
CA GLY A 68 18.19 11.61 -3.08
C GLY A 68 17.60 12.96 -2.67
N LEU A 69 16.64 12.99 -1.74
CA LEU A 69 15.87 14.18 -1.40
C LEU A 69 16.78 15.23 -0.75
N LYS A 70 16.91 16.40 -1.39
CA LYS A 70 17.71 17.53 -0.91
C LYS A 70 16.86 18.79 -0.84
N LEU A 71 17.09 19.60 0.19
CA LEU A 71 16.51 20.93 0.28
C LEU A 71 17.06 21.78 -0.88
N ARG A 72 16.17 22.29 -1.75
CA ARG A 72 16.51 23.24 -2.81
C ARG A 72 15.83 24.58 -2.54
N ASP A 73 16.54 25.66 -2.87
CA ASP A 73 16.01 27.03 -2.95
C ASP A 73 15.19 27.48 -1.74
N THR A 74 15.60 27.05 -0.53
CA THR A 74 15.02 27.43 0.77
C THR A 74 13.55 27.03 1.00
N ASN A 75 12.95 26.20 0.13
CA ASN A 75 11.57 25.76 0.30
C ASN A 75 11.46 24.60 1.31
N ILE A 76 11.63 24.93 2.59
CA ILE A 76 11.59 23.99 3.70
C ILE A 76 10.23 23.28 3.77
N ALA A 77 9.13 24.01 3.54
CA ALA A 77 7.79 23.45 3.61
C ALA A 77 7.57 22.32 2.59
N ALA A 78 7.96 22.54 1.32
CA ALA A 78 7.83 21.52 0.29
C ALA A 78 8.74 20.31 0.55
N TYR A 79 9.98 20.55 1.02
CA TYR A 79 10.89 19.47 1.39
C TYR A 79 10.31 18.61 2.53
N THR A 80 9.86 19.25 3.61
CA THR A 80 9.31 18.55 4.79
C THR A 80 8.04 17.79 4.45
N GLN A 81 7.15 18.38 3.64
CA GLN A 81 5.97 17.67 3.15
C GLN A 81 6.37 16.43 2.35
N ARG A 82 7.26 16.58 1.36
CA ARG A 82 7.66 15.46 0.50
C ARG A 82 8.38 14.37 1.28
N PHE A 83 9.22 14.75 2.24
CA PHE A 83 9.87 13.81 3.15
C PHE A 83 8.85 13.00 3.95
N HIS A 84 7.85 13.65 4.56
CA HIS A 84 6.83 12.93 5.33
C HIS A 84 5.98 12.00 4.46
N GLU A 85 5.64 12.41 3.23
CA GLU A 85 4.94 11.55 2.26
C GLU A 85 5.76 10.30 1.94
N LEU A 86 7.04 10.45 1.59
CA LEU A 86 7.92 9.35 1.22
C LEU A 86 8.19 8.40 2.40
N VAL A 87 8.39 8.94 3.61
CA VAL A 87 8.56 8.13 4.83
C VAL A 87 7.31 7.31 5.16
N LEU A 88 6.12 7.84 4.90
CA LEU A 88 4.87 7.11 5.11
C LEU A 88 4.70 5.96 4.11
N LEU A 89 5.15 6.15 2.87
CA LEU A 89 5.02 5.17 1.79
C LEU A 89 6.10 4.07 1.85
N CYS A 90 7.30 4.39 2.34
CA CYS A 90 8.44 3.48 2.42
C CYS A 90 9.03 3.42 3.84
N PRO A 91 8.29 2.91 4.85
CA PRO A 91 8.75 2.92 6.23
C PRO A 91 10.00 2.07 6.47
N GLU A 92 10.24 1.05 5.65
CA GLU A 92 11.45 0.20 5.75
C GLU A 92 12.73 0.91 5.26
N ALA A 93 12.60 1.93 4.41
CA ALA A 93 13.73 2.69 3.87
C ALA A 93 14.31 3.70 4.87
N VAL A 94 13.62 3.96 5.99
CA VAL A 94 14.09 4.88 7.03
C VAL A 94 14.91 4.08 8.05
N PRO A 95 16.22 4.40 8.23
CA PRO A 95 17.00 3.79 9.28
C PRO A 95 16.43 4.23 10.64
N THR A 96 15.68 3.36 11.31
CA THR A 96 15.40 3.57 12.73
C THR A 96 16.72 3.51 13.49
N GLU A 97 16.98 4.43 14.42
CA GLU A 97 18.23 4.51 15.21
C GLU A 97 18.54 3.28 16.09
N LYS A 98 17.86 2.13 15.89
CA LYS A 98 18.12 0.87 16.59
C LYS A 98 19.35 0.09 16.09
N LYS A 99 20.33 0.79 15.51
CA LYS A 99 21.70 0.29 15.32
C LYS A 99 22.70 1.40 15.61
N LYS A 100 23.00 1.60 16.89
CA LYS A 100 24.32 1.99 17.38
C LYS A 100 24.81 0.89 18.30
#